data_AF-A0A952L5W5-F1
#
_entry.id   AF-A0A952L5W5-F1
#
_cell.length_a   1.000
_cell.length_b   1.000
_cell.length_c   1.000
_cell.angle_alpha   90.00
_cell.angle_beta   90.00
_cell.angle_gamma   90.00
#
_symmetry.space_group_name_H-M   'P 1'
#
loop_
_entity.id
_entity.type
_entity.pdbx_description
1 polymer ?
#
loop_
_entity_poly.entity_id
_entity_poly.type
_entity_poly.pdbx_seq_one_letter_code
_entity_poly.pdbx_strand_id
1 'polypeptide(L)'
;MTTPSLQSAVRRAYEVFGAYAAPTQPLDVCTFCCMDEELEREMRAVPLRKLKRLHFYEYSTGAKSVDGQPADEVKYLLPRLLELLAAGEETHHSIELALDRVGRCHAGAFSNEERAVLDAFMLACFDACLRGEWVAEDFWYDLEDPLALLVMADYAGLSLAPLLQHWTEHPSPQSTIRFVESTYWGFWSKHKITNAFATNRPRLQAVFKDWTLSLDTKAAFTMKLLLPHFLDQVEQTPSNTCAPFPVMVDAVFDHLTY
;
A
#
# COMPACT_ATOMS: atom_id res chain seq x y z
N MET A 1 10.40 3.37 11.69
CA MET A 1 10.89 4.76 11.47
C MET A 1 10.55 5.17 10.04
N THR A 2 10.06 6.39 9.80
CA THR A 2 9.71 6.85 8.43
C THR A 2 10.96 7.18 7.62
N THR A 3 11.07 6.66 6.40
CA THR A 3 12.23 6.89 5.50
C THR A 3 12.29 8.34 4.98
N PRO A 4 13.46 8.85 4.55
CA PRO A 4 13.57 10.19 3.98
C PRO A 4 12.68 10.42 2.74
N SER A 5 12.52 9.39 1.90
CA SER A 5 11.65 9.44 0.71
C SER A 5 10.17 9.58 1.13
N LEU A 6 9.73 8.82 2.12
CA LEU A 6 8.39 8.92 2.69
C LEU A 6 8.13 10.29 3.32
N GLN A 7 9.07 10.81 4.12
CA GLN A 7 8.94 12.14 4.72
C GLN A 7 8.84 13.24 3.64
N SER A 8 9.62 13.12 2.56
CA SER A 8 9.54 14.06 1.44
C SER A 8 8.21 13.98 0.70
N ALA A 9 7.67 12.77 0.50
CA ALA A 9 6.36 12.57 -0.12
C ALA A 9 5.22 13.16 0.73
N VAL A 10 5.26 12.95 2.04
CA VAL A 10 4.28 13.54 2.99
C VAL A 10 4.36 15.07 2.98
N ARG A 11 5.56 15.65 3.03
CA ARG A 11 5.73 17.11 2.92
C ARG A 11 5.13 17.62 1.61
N ARG A 12 5.41 16.94 0.49
CA ARG A 12 4.87 17.32 -0.81
C ARG A 12 3.34 17.24 -0.85
N ALA A 13 2.74 16.27 -0.18
CA ALA A 13 1.28 16.21 -0.03
C ALA A 13 0.71 17.43 0.69
N TYR A 14 1.35 17.89 1.78
CA TYR A 14 0.94 19.12 2.45
C TYR A 14 1.08 20.37 1.57
N GLU A 15 2.09 20.43 0.71
CA GLU A 15 2.26 21.55 -0.22
C GLU A 15 1.18 21.60 -1.30
N VAL A 16 0.89 20.45 -1.93
CA VAL A 16 -0.03 20.38 -3.08
C VAL A 16 -1.48 20.44 -2.64
N PHE A 17 -1.86 19.68 -1.60
CA PHE A 17 -3.24 19.64 -1.11
C PHE A 17 -3.53 20.69 -0.04
N GLY A 18 -2.53 21.43 0.44
CA GLY A 18 -2.73 22.48 1.46
C GLY A 18 -3.59 23.66 1.01
N ALA A 19 -3.89 23.75 -0.29
CA ALA A 19 -4.78 24.77 -0.86
C ALA A 19 -6.27 24.45 -0.64
N TYR A 20 -6.63 23.21 -0.32
CA TYR A 20 -8.03 22.82 -0.08
C TYR A 20 -8.50 23.31 1.29
N ALA A 21 -9.71 23.86 1.32
CA ALA A 21 -10.32 24.35 2.55
C ALA A 21 -10.91 23.19 3.37
N ALA A 22 -10.99 23.38 4.70
CA ALA A 22 -11.70 22.45 5.56
C ALA A 22 -13.17 22.31 5.12
N PRO A 23 -13.74 21.08 5.13
CA PRO A 23 -15.13 20.86 4.77
C PRO A 23 -16.09 21.65 5.68
N THR A 24 -16.99 22.41 5.07
CA THR A 24 -18.03 23.15 5.81
C THR A 24 -19.31 22.34 6.00
N GLN A 25 -19.55 21.36 5.12
CA GLN A 25 -20.66 20.41 5.20
C GLN A 25 -20.25 19.16 5.97
N PRO A 26 -21.20 18.39 6.52
CA PRO A 26 -20.90 17.08 7.08
C PRO A 26 -20.10 16.21 6.10
N LEU A 27 -19.11 15.48 6.62
CA LEU A 27 -18.30 14.56 5.84
C LEU A 27 -19.15 13.43 5.24
N ASP A 28 -18.71 12.86 4.12
CA ASP A 28 -19.33 11.67 3.52
C ASP A 28 -19.03 10.40 4.33
N VAL A 29 -19.66 10.30 5.51
CA VAL A 29 -19.54 9.20 6.45
C VAL A 29 -20.83 9.04 7.25
N CYS A 30 -21.24 7.81 7.53
CA CYS A 30 -22.39 7.53 8.38
C CYS A 30 -22.08 7.82 9.86
N THR A 31 -22.64 8.89 10.41
CA THR A 31 -22.53 9.21 11.85
C THR A 31 -23.53 8.47 12.75
N PHE A 32 -24.45 7.70 12.16
CA PHE A 32 -25.43 6.93 12.93
C PHE A 32 -24.83 5.65 13.55
N CYS A 33 -23.90 4.98 12.84
CA CYS A 33 -23.35 3.71 13.30
C CYS A 33 -21.87 3.46 12.95
N CYS A 34 -21.24 4.29 12.12
CA CYS A 34 -19.88 4.03 11.67
C CYS A 34 -18.84 4.96 12.29
N MET A 35 -19.19 6.24 12.45
CA MET A 35 -18.31 7.25 13.00
C MET A 35 -19.04 8.03 14.08
N ASP A 36 -18.34 8.34 15.17
CA ASP A 36 -18.86 9.21 16.21
C ASP A 36 -19.09 10.64 15.67
N GLU A 37 -20.24 11.24 16.00
CA GLU A 37 -20.63 12.57 15.49
C GLU A 37 -19.70 13.68 16.01
N GLU A 38 -19.13 13.54 17.21
CA GLU A 38 -18.14 14.48 17.73
C GLU A 38 -16.82 14.37 16.97
N LEU A 39 -16.35 13.15 16.65
CA LEU A 39 -15.16 12.97 15.81
C LEU A 39 -15.36 13.54 14.40
N GLU A 40 -16.54 13.37 13.79
CA GLU A 40 -16.87 13.96 12.48
C GLU A 40 -16.74 15.49 12.53
N ARG A 41 -17.34 16.10 13.56
CA ARG A 41 -17.29 17.54 13.78
C ARG A 41 -15.86 18.02 14.01
N GLU A 42 -15.06 17.27 14.79
CA GLU A 42 -13.65 17.57 15.00
C GLU A 42 -12.86 17.58 13.70
N MET A 43 -13.08 16.61 12.80
CA MET A 43 -12.39 16.55 11.50
C MET A 43 -12.61 17.78 10.61
N ARG A 44 -13.72 18.51 10.82
CA ARG A 44 -14.03 19.76 10.10
C ARG A 44 -13.59 21.03 10.82
N ALA A 45 -13.54 21.00 12.15
CA ALA A 45 -13.30 22.21 12.97
C ALA A 45 -11.86 22.32 13.50
N VAL A 46 -11.18 21.20 13.71
CA VAL A 46 -9.84 21.15 14.29
C VAL A 46 -8.79 21.29 13.17
N PRO A 47 -7.66 21.99 13.39
CA PRO A 47 -6.59 22.07 12.41
C PRO A 47 -6.15 20.67 11.94
N LEU A 48 -6.04 20.45 10.63
CA LEU A 48 -5.75 19.16 10.01
C LEU A 48 -4.62 18.37 10.69
N ARG A 49 -3.51 19.03 11.06
CA ARG A 49 -2.35 18.40 11.72
C ARG A 49 -2.61 17.90 13.15
N LYS A 50 -3.71 18.31 13.78
CA LYS A 50 -4.10 17.89 15.13
C LYS A 50 -5.03 16.69 15.13
N LEU A 51 -5.62 16.34 13.97
CA LEU A 51 -6.42 15.13 13.82
C LEU A 51 -5.55 13.89 14.05
N LYS A 52 -6.11 12.89 14.71
CA LYS A 52 -5.37 11.70 15.18
C LYS A 52 -5.81 10.46 14.41
N ARG A 53 -5.05 9.37 14.56
CA ARG A 53 -5.34 8.03 14.01
C ARG A 53 -6.83 7.67 14.06
N LEU A 54 -7.47 7.77 15.24
CA LEU A 54 -8.88 7.40 15.44
C LEU A 54 -9.84 8.13 14.49
N HIS A 55 -9.59 9.41 14.20
CA HIS A 55 -10.42 10.18 13.28
C HIS A 55 -10.41 9.55 11.88
N PHE A 56 -9.22 9.21 11.40
CA PHE A 56 -9.04 8.60 10.08
C PHE A 56 -9.49 7.15 10.07
N TYR A 57 -9.37 6.42 11.17
CA TYR A 57 -9.87 5.05 11.28
C TYR A 57 -11.39 4.99 11.06
N GLU A 58 -12.16 5.76 11.83
CA GLU A 58 -13.62 5.77 11.70
C GLU A 58 -14.08 6.38 10.37
N TYR A 59 -13.43 7.47 9.95
CA TYR A 59 -13.69 8.05 8.64
C TYR A 59 -13.47 7.04 7.51
N SER A 60 -12.32 6.37 7.46
CA SER A 60 -11.99 5.48 6.35
C SER A 60 -12.80 4.18 6.38
N THR A 61 -13.12 3.65 7.57
CA THR A 61 -13.91 2.42 7.70
C THR A 61 -15.42 2.65 7.59
N GLY A 62 -15.88 3.88 7.79
CA GLY A 62 -17.31 4.17 7.77
C GLY A 62 -17.97 4.06 6.41
N ALA A 63 -19.29 3.91 6.44
CA ALA A 63 -20.10 3.80 5.23
C ALA A 63 -19.97 5.05 4.36
N LYS A 64 -19.90 4.81 3.04
CA LYS A 64 -19.55 5.79 2.00
C LYS A 64 -20.72 5.95 1.04
N SER A 65 -20.89 7.14 0.45
CA SER A 65 -21.90 7.33 -0.59
C SER A 65 -21.64 6.42 -1.81
N VAL A 66 -22.73 5.92 -2.38
CA VAL A 66 -22.70 5.03 -3.57
C VAL A 66 -22.30 5.81 -4.82
N ASP A 67 -22.65 7.10 -4.89
CA ASP A 67 -22.43 7.97 -6.04
C ASP A 67 -20.99 8.49 -6.17
N GLY A 68 -20.08 8.04 -5.30
CA GLY A 68 -18.68 8.42 -5.26
C GLY A 68 -18.33 9.34 -4.10
N GLN A 69 -17.03 9.61 -3.96
CA GLN A 69 -16.50 10.42 -2.86
C GLN A 69 -16.38 11.91 -3.24
N PRO A 70 -16.75 12.84 -2.35
CA PRO A 70 -16.50 14.27 -2.56
C PRO A 70 -14.99 14.53 -2.64
N ALA A 71 -14.52 14.98 -3.81
CA ALA A 71 -13.09 15.13 -4.06
C ALA A 71 -12.43 16.16 -3.13
N ASP A 72 -13.06 17.32 -2.91
CA ASP A 72 -12.48 18.39 -2.07
C ASP A 72 -12.32 17.93 -0.62
N GLU A 73 -13.25 17.12 -0.10
CA GLU A 73 -13.17 16.52 1.22
C GLU A 73 -11.97 15.56 1.32
N VAL A 74 -11.90 14.60 0.39
CA VAL A 74 -10.80 13.63 0.35
C VAL A 74 -9.47 14.37 0.23
N LYS A 75 -9.36 15.35 -0.66
CA LYS A 75 -8.14 16.13 -0.89
C LYS A 75 -7.71 16.95 0.32
N TYR A 76 -8.64 17.58 1.04
CA TYR A 76 -8.32 18.27 2.29
C TYR A 76 -7.74 17.32 3.35
N LEU A 77 -8.34 16.14 3.51
CA LEU A 77 -7.94 15.17 4.53
C LEU A 77 -6.67 14.39 4.16
N LEU A 78 -6.35 14.29 2.87
CA LEU A 78 -5.33 13.41 2.33
C LEU A 78 -3.93 13.62 2.94
N PRO A 79 -3.38 14.85 3.09
CA PRO A 79 -2.03 15.02 3.62
C PRO A 79 -1.83 14.39 5.00
N ARG A 80 -2.83 14.51 5.87
CA ARG A 80 -2.77 13.94 7.21
C ARG A 80 -2.99 12.44 7.21
N LEU A 81 -3.86 11.92 6.33
CA LEU A 81 -3.99 10.47 6.12
C LEU A 81 -2.65 9.87 5.68
N LEU A 82 -1.98 10.47 4.69
CA LEU A 82 -0.67 10.01 4.21
C LEU A 82 0.42 10.12 5.28
N GLU A 83 0.42 11.20 6.08
CA GLU A 83 1.34 11.34 7.21
C GLU A 83 1.17 10.22 8.25
N LEU A 84 -0.08 9.91 8.62
CA LEU A 84 -0.39 8.85 9.56
C LEU A 84 0.01 7.48 9.00
N LEU A 85 -0.30 7.20 7.73
CA LEU A 85 0.12 5.98 7.06
C LEU A 85 1.65 5.83 7.03
N ALA A 86 2.39 6.90 6.72
CA ALA A 86 3.86 6.89 6.73
C ALA A 86 4.45 6.71 8.14
N ALA A 87 3.69 7.04 9.19
CA ALA A 87 4.04 6.75 10.58
C ALA A 87 3.65 5.32 11.01
N GLY A 88 2.99 4.54 10.13
CA GLY A 88 2.52 3.19 10.42
C GLY A 88 1.19 3.16 11.18
N GLU A 89 0.51 4.29 11.35
CA GLU A 89 -0.72 4.38 12.13
C GLU A 89 -1.90 3.66 11.47
N GLU A 90 -2.75 3.03 12.28
CA GLU A 90 -3.96 2.34 11.80
C GLU A 90 -5.06 3.30 11.40
N THR A 91 -5.12 3.64 10.12
CA THR A 91 -6.17 4.50 9.55
C THR A 91 -7.29 3.70 8.88
N HIS A 92 -7.21 2.37 8.83
CA HIS A 92 -8.25 1.48 8.32
C HIS A 92 -8.06 0.08 8.90
N HIS A 93 -9.11 -0.75 8.92
CA HIS A 93 -9.01 -2.15 9.35
C HIS A 93 -8.22 -3.06 8.40
N SER A 94 -7.70 -2.54 7.29
CA SER A 94 -6.97 -3.33 6.29
C SER A 94 -6.16 -2.35 5.46
N ILE A 95 -4.86 -2.57 5.35
CA ILE A 95 -3.94 -1.68 4.65
C ILE A 95 -4.32 -1.57 3.16
N GLU A 96 -4.83 -2.65 2.58
CA GLU A 96 -5.33 -2.75 1.20
C GLU A 96 -6.41 -1.72 0.87
N LEU A 97 -7.11 -1.22 1.90
CA LEU A 97 -8.25 -0.31 1.77
C LEU A 97 -7.94 1.09 2.30
N ALA A 98 -6.73 1.34 2.81
CA ALA A 98 -6.42 2.60 3.48
C ALA A 98 -6.52 3.83 2.58
N LEU A 99 -6.46 3.66 1.26
CA LEU A 99 -6.64 4.72 0.26
C LEU A 99 -7.90 4.50 -0.60
N ASP A 100 -8.87 3.69 -0.18
CA ASP A 100 -10.06 3.37 -0.99
C ASP A 100 -10.89 4.62 -1.34
N ARG A 101 -10.93 5.62 -0.44
CA ARG A 101 -11.63 6.90 -0.67
C ARG A 101 -11.05 7.67 -1.85
N VAL A 102 -9.74 7.58 -2.09
CA VAL A 102 -9.08 8.21 -3.26
C VAL A 102 -9.61 7.61 -4.56
N GLY A 103 -9.69 6.28 -4.65
CA GLY A 103 -10.15 5.61 -5.88
C GLY A 103 -11.65 5.64 -6.10
N ARG A 104 -12.43 6.03 -5.09
CA ARG A 104 -13.88 6.27 -5.19
C ARG A 104 -14.24 7.70 -5.61
N CYS A 105 -13.27 8.61 -5.70
CA CYS A 105 -13.50 9.90 -6.34
C CYS A 105 -13.78 9.69 -7.84
N HIS A 106 -14.55 10.60 -8.44
CA HIS A 106 -14.85 10.55 -9.86
C HIS A 106 -13.57 10.62 -10.73
N ALA A 107 -13.64 10.04 -11.94
CA ALA A 107 -12.53 10.11 -12.88
C ALA A 107 -12.20 11.58 -13.21
N GLY A 108 -10.92 11.95 -13.13
CA GLY A 108 -10.47 13.33 -13.32
C GLY A 108 -10.59 14.22 -12.08
N ALA A 109 -11.01 13.67 -10.92
CA ALA A 109 -11.05 14.42 -9.67
C ALA A 109 -9.68 14.97 -9.25
N PHE A 110 -8.59 14.26 -9.56
CA PHE A 110 -7.24 14.65 -9.23
C PHE A 110 -6.50 15.22 -10.43
N SER A 111 -5.78 16.33 -10.23
CA SER A 111 -4.88 16.90 -11.24
C SER A 111 -3.66 15.99 -11.46
N ASN A 112 -2.92 16.23 -12.54
CA ASN A 112 -1.66 15.50 -12.79
C ASN A 112 -0.63 15.70 -11.66
N GLU A 113 -0.58 16.89 -11.06
CA GLU A 113 0.33 17.18 -9.95
C GLU A 113 -0.08 16.43 -8.68
N GLU A 114 -1.37 16.45 -8.35
CA GLU A 114 -1.92 15.71 -7.20
C GLU A 114 -1.72 14.21 -7.35
N ARG A 115 -1.91 13.71 -8.58
CA ARG A 115 -1.68 12.31 -8.90
C ARG A 115 -0.22 11.93 -8.75
N ALA A 116 0.70 12.79 -9.21
CA ALA A 116 2.14 12.56 -9.05
C ALA A 116 2.56 12.49 -7.57
N VAL A 117 1.91 13.27 -6.68
CA VAL A 117 2.13 13.14 -5.22
C VAL A 117 1.73 11.77 -4.72
N LEU A 118 0.56 11.27 -5.12
CA LEU A 118 0.06 9.96 -4.68
C LEU A 118 0.92 8.81 -5.22
N ASP A 119 1.33 8.88 -6.48
CA ASP A 119 2.21 7.88 -7.09
C ASP A 119 3.60 7.89 -6.40
N ALA A 120 4.15 9.06 -6.09
CA ALA A 120 5.42 9.18 -5.37
C ALA A 120 5.33 8.67 -3.92
N PHE A 121 4.22 8.96 -3.23
CA PHE A 121 3.95 8.42 -1.89
C PHE A 121 3.87 6.90 -1.92
N MET A 122 3.10 6.33 -2.84
CA MET A 122 2.99 4.88 -2.96
C MET A 122 4.32 4.19 -3.29
N LEU A 123 5.13 4.79 -4.17
CA LEU A 123 6.45 4.25 -4.46
C LEU A 123 7.37 4.30 -3.24
N ALA A 124 7.33 5.37 -2.45
CA ALA A 124 8.12 5.47 -1.22
C ALA A 124 7.67 4.47 -0.13
N CYS A 125 6.36 4.27 0.01
CA CYS A 125 5.75 3.23 0.85
C CYS A 125 6.24 1.83 0.42
N PHE A 126 6.15 1.56 -0.88
CA PHE A 126 6.56 0.28 -1.44
C PHE A 126 8.07 0.02 -1.28
N ASP A 127 8.92 1.01 -1.54
CA ASP A 127 10.37 0.92 -1.31
C ASP A 127 10.71 0.63 0.16
N ALA A 128 10.05 1.33 1.10
CA ALA A 128 10.24 1.09 2.54
C ALA A 128 9.83 -0.34 2.94
N CYS A 129 8.73 -0.86 2.38
CA CYS A 129 8.28 -2.23 2.56
C CYS A 129 9.30 -3.25 2.02
N LEU A 130 9.81 -3.04 0.80
CA LEU A 130 10.83 -3.89 0.17
C LEU A 130 12.16 -3.91 0.93
N ARG A 131 12.48 -2.84 1.67
CA ARG A 131 13.66 -2.76 2.53
C ARG A 131 13.43 -3.29 3.94
N GLY A 132 12.20 -3.60 4.33
CA GLY A 132 11.85 -3.94 5.71
C GLY A 132 12.01 -2.77 6.69
N GLU A 133 11.99 -1.54 6.20
CA GLU A 133 12.19 -0.32 6.99
C GLU A 133 10.86 0.26 7.52
N TRP A 134 9.74 -0.23 6.99
CA TRP A 134 8.41 0.19 7.40
C TRP A 134 7.95 -0.56 8.64
N VAL A 135 8.57 -0.24 9.77
CA VAL A 135 8.22 -0.85 11.06
C VAL A 135 7.16 -0.02 11.75
N ALA A 136 6.07 -0.67 12.12
CA ALA A 136 5.09 -0.16 13.06
C ALA A 136 5.04 -1.19 14.22
N GLU A 137 5.39 -0.75 15.42
CA GLU A 137 5.37 -1.62 16.61
C GLU A 137 3.89 -1.93 16.96
N ASP A 138 3.58 -3.20 17.28
CA ASP A 138 2.28 -3.68 17.77
C ASP A 138 1.09 -3.76 16.79
N PHE A 139 1.32 -3.91 15.48
CA PHE A 139 0.22 -4.02 14.51
C PHE A 139 -0.23 -5.46 14.21
N TRP A 140 -1.52 -5.60 13.94
CA TRP A 140 -2.18 -6.88 13.63
C TRP A 140 -2.28 -7.17 12.12
N TYR A 141 -1.97 -6.20 11.27
CA TYR A 141 -1.88 -6.36 9.81
C TYR A 141 -0.43 -6.31 9.34
N ASP A 142 -0.14 -7.11 8.32
CA ASP A 142 1.20 -7.33 7.80
C ASP A 142 1.60 -6.18 6.84
N LEU A 143 2.06 -5.06 7.41
CA LEU A 143 2.64 -3.94 6.64
C LEU A 143 3.86 -4.36 5.81
N GLU A 144 4.35 -5.57 6.03
CA GLU A 144 5.50 -6.14 5.35
C GLU A 144 5.15 -6.88 4.06
N ASP A 145 3.87 -7.06 3.72
CA ASP A 145 3.45 -7.72 2.47
C ASP A 145 3.33 -6.70 1.31
N PRO A 146 4.23 -6.74 0.30
CA PRO A 146 4.13 -5.87 -0.85
C PRO A 146 2.86 -6.13 -1.69
N LEU A 147 2.27 -7.33 -1.65
CA LEU A 147 1.02 -7.60 -2.38
C LEU A 147 -0.13 -6.76 -1.81
N ALA A 148 -0.20 -6.60 -0.49
CA ALA A 148 -1.19 -5.74 0.14
C ALA A 148 -1.06 -4.27 -0.32
N LEU A 149 0.16 -3.77 -0.50
CA LEU A 149 0.41 -2.42 -1.04
C LEU A 149 0.04 -2.28 -2.52
N LEU A 150 0.23 -3.32 -3.34
CA LEU A 150 -0.26 -3.34 -4.72
C LEU A 150 -1.79 -3.31 -4.76
N VAL A 151 -2.46 -4.02 -3.84
CA VAL A 151 -3.92 -3.95 -3.68
C VAL A 151 -4.34 -2.53 -3.28
N MET A 152 -3.68 -1.91 -2.30
CA MET A 152 -3.94 -0.53 -1.90
C MET A 152 -3.80 0.46 -3.06
N ALA A 153 -2.71 0.35 -3.84
CA ALA A 153 -2.51 1.18 -5.03
C ALA A 153 -3.65 1.01 -6.03
N ASP A 154 -4.08 -0.23 -6.28
CA ASP A 154 -5.15 -0.54 -7.22
C ASP A 154 -6.54 -0.08 -6.72
N TYR A 155 -6.81 -0.12 -5.41
CA TYR A 155 -8.00 0.48 -4.80
C TYR A 155 -8.01 2.00 -4.90
N ALA A 156 -6.85 2.64 -4.75
CA ALA A 156 -6.69 4.08 -4.97
C ALA A 156 -6.68 4.47 -6.46
N GLY A 157 -6.74 3.50 -7.37
CA GLY A 157 -6.69 3.70 -8.81
C GLY A 157 -5.33 4.17 -9.32
N LEU A 158 -4.25 3.95 -8.57
CA LEU A 158 -2.86 4.34 -8.85
C LEU A 158 -2.19 3.44 -9.90
N SER A 159 -1.04 3.88 -10.44
CA SER A 159 -0.32 3.07 -11.43
C SER A 159 0.50 1.99 -10.75
N LEU A 160 0.34 0.74 -11.18
CA LEU A 160 1.10 -0.39 -10.64
C LEU A 160 2.47 -0.57 -11.33
N ALA A 161 2.60 -0.12 -12.57
CA ALA A 161 3.81 -0.35 -13.36
C ALA A 161 5.10 0.18 -12.71
N PRO A 162 5.13 1.40 -12.14
CA PRO A 162 6.33 1.90 -11.45
C PRO A 162 6.70 1.06 -10.22
N LEU A 163 5.71 0.56 -9.47
CA LEU A 163 5.95 -0.28 -8.28
C LEU A 163 6.56 -1.62 -8.67
N LEU A 164 6.00 -2.26 -9.70
CA LEU A 164 6.45 -3.55 -10.19
C LEU A 164 7.84 -3.46 -10.86
N GLN A 165 8.08 -2.40 -11.64
CA GLN A 165 9.40 -2.10 -12.19
C GLN A 165 10.42 -1.91 -11.07
N HIS A 166 10.08 -1.11 -10.06
CA HIS A 166 10.94 -0.89 -8.89
C HIS A 166 11.28 -2.20 -8.18
N TRP A 167 10.32 -3.12 -8.01
CA TRP A 167 10.59 -4.44 -7.41
C TRP A 167 11.58 -5.26 -8.24
N THR A 168 11.39 -5.31 -9.55
CA THR A 168 12.28 -6.02 -10.47
C THR A 168 13.70 -5.45 -10.41
N GLU A 169 13.85 -4.14 -10.31
CA GLU A 169 15.15 -3.45 -10.32
C GLU A 169 15.80 -3.32 -8.94
N HIS A 170 15.05 -3.57 -7.85
CA HIS A 170 15.54 -3.31 -6.50
C HIS A 170 16.75 -4.17 -6.14
N PRO A 171 17.87 -3.58 -5.65
CA PRO A 171 19.13 -4.31 -5.45
C PRO A 171 19.23 -5.01 -4.09
N SER A 172 18.37 -4.66 -3.12
CA SER A 172 18.46 -5.24 -1.77
C SER A 172 18.03 -6.72 -1.75
N PRO A 173 18.79 -7.63 -1.10
CA PRO A 173 18.33 -8.99 -0.88
C PRO A 173 17.03 -9.07 -0.09
N GLN A 174 16.73 -8.10 0.79
CA GLN A 174 15.44 -8.04 1.49
C GLN A 174 14.25 -7.97 0.52
N SER A 175 14.41 -7.28 -0.61
CA SER A 175 13.35 -7.20 -1.63
C SER A 175 13.11 -8.54 -2.32
N THR A 176 14.17 -9.34 -2.48
CA THR A 176 14.08 -10.71 -2.98
C THR A 176 13.42 -11.63 -1.95
N ILE A 177 13.72 -11.47 -0.66
CA ILE A 177 13.03 -12.17 0.43
C ILE A 177 11.54 -11.88 0.36
N ARG A 178 11.14 -10.61 0.28
CA ARG A 178 9.73 -10.22 0.14
C ARG A 178 9.06 -10.83 -1.10
N PHE A 179 9.78 -10.93 -2.21
CA PHE A 179 9.25 -11.59 -3.42
C PHE A 179 8.94 -13.07 -3.14
N VAL A 180 9.87 -13.79 -2.52
CA VAL A 180 9.68 -15.20 -2.18
C VAL A 180 8.53 -15.37 -1.19
N GLU A 181 8.55 -14.62 -0.08
CA GLU A 181 7.54 -14.71 0.99
C GLU A 181 6.13 -14.46 0.47
N SER A 182 5.95 -13.35 -0.23
CA SER A 182 4.63 -12.96 -0.71
C SER A 182 4.14 -13.82 -1.86
N THR A 183 5.00 -14.23 -2.81
CA THR A 183 4.52 -14.98 -3.98
C THR A 183 4.29 -16.47 -3.73
N TYR A 184 5.07 -17.08 -2.82
CA TYR A 184 4.95 -18.51 -2.49
C TYR A 184 3.51 -18.89 -2.09
N TRP A 185 2.95 -18.19 -1.09
CA TRP A 185 1.55 -18.38 -0.68
C TRP A 185 0.58 -17.51 -1.47
N GLY A 186 1.04 -16.33 -1.89
CA GLY A 186 0.20 -15.28 -2.45
C GLY A 186 -0.15 -15.47 -3.91
N PHE A 187 0.59 -16.28 -4.69
CA PHE A 187 0.43 -16.27 -6.15
C PHE A 187 0.56 -17.63 -6.82
N TRP A 188 1.66 -18.36 -6.60
CA TRP A 188 2.08 -19.45 -7.49
C TRP A 188 1.08 -20.60 -7.62
N SER A 189 0.38 -20.96 -6.54
CA SER A 189 -0.60 -22.07 -6.56
C SER A 189 -1.78 -21.86 -7.51
N LYS A 190 -2.15 -20.60 -7.79
CA LYS A 190 -3.35 -20.26 -8.58
C LYS A 190 -3.07 -19.30 -9.74
N HIS A 191 -1.84 -18.79 -9.85
CA HIS A 191 -1.48 -17.64 -10.68
C HIS A 191 -2.45 -16.46 -10.50
N LYS A 192 -2.84 -16.24 -9.25
CA LYS A 192 -3.74 -15.19 -8.79
C LYS A 192 -3.31 -14.75 -7.40
N ILE A 193 -3.34 -13.46 -7.14
CA ILE A 193 -3.15 -12.90 -5.81
C ILE A 193 -4.25 -13.48 -4.90
N THR A 194 -3.87 -14.22 -3.86
CA THR A 194 -4.78 -14.91 -2.94
C THR A 194 -5.33 -14.01 -1.83
N ASN A 195 -4.78 -12.80 -1.68
CA ASN A 195 -5.29 -11.76 -0.79
C ASN A 195 -6.81 -11.56 -1.00
N ALA A 196 -7.57 -11.51 0.10
CA ALA A 196 -9.03 -11.44 0.07
C ALA A 196 -9.55 -10.22 -0.71
N PHE A 197 -8.87 -9.07 -0.58
CA PHE A 197 -9.24 -7.83 -1.25
C PHE A 197 -8.82 -7.79 -2.73
N ALA A 198 -7.96 -8.72 -3.18
CA ALA A 198 -7.56 -8.83 -4.59
C ALA A 198 -8.51 -9.67 -5.45
N THR A 199 -9.42 -10.45 -4.84
CA THR A 199 -10.22 -11.47 -5.55
C THR A 199 -11.10 -10.86 -6.66
N ASN A 200 -11.73 -9.72 -6.40
CA ASN A 200 -12.62 -9.04 -7.35
C ASN A 200 -11.93 -7.90 -8.11
N ARG A 201 -10.61 -8.01 -8.31
CA ARG A 201 -9.78 -6.98 -8.95
C ARG A 201 -9.13 -7.52 -10.23
N PRO A 202 -9.89 -7.72 -11.33
CA PRO A 202 -9.39 -8.39 -12.52
C PRO A 202 -8.21 -7.65 -13.19
N ARG A 203 -8.18 -6.31 -13.13
CA ARG A 203 -7.06 -5.52 -13.64
C ARG A 203 -5.76 -5.81 -12.87
N LEU A 204 -5.80 -5.75 -11.54
CA LEU A 204 -4.65 -6.07 -10.69
C LEU A 204 -4.17 -7.50 -10.93
N GLN A 205 -5.10 -8.47 -10.96
CA GLN A 205 -4.80 -9.88 -11.20
C GLN A 205 -4.08 -10.08 -12.54
N ALA A 206 -4.56 -9.43 -13.60
CA ALA A 206 -3.92 -9.50 -14.93
C ALA A 206 -2.53 -8.85 -14.91
N VAL A 207 -2.41 -7.61 -14.44
CA VAL A 207 -1.15 -6.86 -14.43
C VAL A 207 -0.08 -7.60 -13.61
N PHE A 208 -0.42 -8.08 -12.42
CA PHE A 208 0.53 -8.80 -11.57
C PHE A 208 0.93 -10.14 -12.17
N LYS A 209 -0.03 -10.89 -12.74
CA LYS A 209 0.27 -12.15 -13.42
C LYS A 209 1.19 -11.95 -14.62
N ASP A 210 0.88 -10.98 -15.48
CA ASP A 210 1.67 -10.69 -16.67
C ASP A 210 3.08 -10.25 -16.30
N TRP A 211 3.23 -9.40 -15.28
CA TRP A 211 4.54 -9.01 -14.75
C TRP A 211 5.31 -10.22 -14.20
N THR A 212 4.69 -11.03 -13.32
CA THR A 212 5.37 -12.15 -12.64
C THR A 212 5.80 -13.24 -13.63
N LEU A 213 5.00 -13.48 -14.67
CA LEU A 213 5.27 -14.51 -15.68
C LEU A 213 6.09 -14.00 -16.87
N SER A 214 6.41 -12.71 -16.93
CA SER A 214 7.25 -12.15 -17.98
C SER A 214 8.68 -12.72 -17.93
N LEU A 215 9.33 -12.85 -19.10
CA LEU A 215 10.71 -13.33 -19.18
C LEU A 215 11.67 -12.43 -18.40
N ASP A 216 11.46 -11.11 -18.45
CA ASP A 216 12.32 -10.14 -17.78
C ASP A 216 12.27 -10.30 -16.25
N THR A 217 11.06 -10.40 -15.67
CA THR A 217 10.90 -10.61 -14.22
C THR A 217 11.43 -11.98 -13.80
N LYS A 218 11.12 -13.04 -14.57
CA LYS A 218 11.64 -14.39 -14.29
C LYS A 218 13.17 -14.41 -14.29
N ALA A 219 13.80 -13.83 -15.31
CA ALA A 219 15.25 -13.74 -15.38
C ALA A 219 15.84 -12.93 -14.22
N ALA A 220 15.27 -11.76 -13.92
CA ALA A 220 15.76 -10.89 -12.85
C ALA A 220 15.72 -11.58 -11.48
N PHE A 221 14.59 -12.18 -11.10
CA PHE A 221 14.48 -12.84 -9.80
C PHE A 221 15.27 -14.16 -9.75
N THR A 222 15.36 -14.92 -10.84
CA THR A 222 16.25 -16.10 -10.91
C THR A 222 17.70 -15.71 -10.61
N MET A 223 18.18 -14.61 -11.21
CA MET A 223 19.53 -14.11 -10.93
C MET A 223 19.68 -13.67 -9.47
N LYS A 224 18.70 -12.95 -8.92
CA LYS A 224 18.73 -12.47 -7.53
C LYS A 224 18.77 -13.61 -6.51
N LEU A 225 18.04 -14.70 -6.76
CA LEU A 225 18.02 -15.88 -5.89
C LEU A 225 19.38 -16.62 -5.83
N LEU A 226 20.24 -16.41 -6.82
CA LEU A 226 21.57 -17.02 -6.90
C LEU A 226 22.69 -16.12 -6.36
N LEU A 227 22.38 -14.89 -5.94
CA LEU A 227 23.40 -13.96 -5.44
C LEU A 227 23.93 -14.41 -4.06
N PRO A 228 25.25 -14.37 -3.81
CA PRO A 228 25.83 -14.83 -2.55
C PRO A 228 25.23 -14.14 -1.31
N HIS A 229 25.05 -12.82 -1.38
CA HIS A 229 24.48 -12.05 -0.27
C HIS A 229 22.99 -12.35 0.00
N PHE A 230 22.26 -12.90 -0.97
CA PHE A 230 20.91 -13.41 -0.73
C PHE A 230 20.96 -14.78 -0.04
N LEU A 231 21.80 -15.70 -0.54
CA LEU A 231 21.98 -17.02 0.06
C LEU A 231 22.44 -16.94 1.53
N ASP A 232 23.33 -16.01 1.86
CA ASP A 232 23.74 -15.74 3.24
C ASP A 232 22.56 -15.34 4.13
N GLN A 233 21.56 -14.63 3.58
CA GLN A 233 20.35 -14.26 4.31
C GLN A 233 19.36 -15.42 4.42
N VAL A 234 19.28 -16.32 3.43
CA VAL A 234 18.41 -17.50 3.50
C VAL A 234 18.66 -18.34 4.75
N GLU A 235 19.93 -18.47 5.15
CA GLU A 235 20.33 -19.18 6.37
C GLU A 235 19.96 -18.45 7.67
N GLN A 236 19.79 -17.12 7.60
CA GLN A 236 19.53 -16.24 8.75
C GLN A 236 18.05 -15.90 8.92
N THR A 237 17.24 -16.00 7.85
CA THR A 237 15.81 -15.70 7.89
C THR A 237 15.09 -16.73 8.77
N PRO A 238 14.38 -16.28 9.82
CA PRO A 238 13.62 -17.17 10.68
C PRO A 238 12.61 -18.00 9.88
N SER A 239 12.54 -19.30 10.16
CA SER A 239 11.49 -20.13 9.56
C SER A 239 10.13 -19.72 10.11
N ASN A 240 9.16 -19.49 9.22
CA ASN A 240 7.76 -19.39 9.63
C ASN A 240 7.24 -20.78 10.05
N THR A 241 6.13 -20.82 10.77
CA THR A 241 5.56 -22.08 11.29
C THR A 241 4.98 -23.01 10.23
N CYS A 242 4.78 -22.53 8.99
CA CYS A 242 4.08 -23.25 7.92
C CYS A 242 5.05 -23.88 6.88
N ALA A 243 6.17 -23.23 6.58
CA ALA A 243 7.21 -23.70 5.69
C ALA A 243 8.56 -23.00 6.01
N PRO A 244 9.68 -23.73 6.12
CA PRO A 244 11.00 -23.12 6.22
C PRO A 244 11.30 -22.24 5.02
N PHE A 245 11.95 -21.08 5.25
CA PHE A 245 12.26 -20.14 4.17
C PHE A 245 13.07 -20.75 3.00
N PRO A 246 14.09 -21.62 3.22
CA PRO A 246 14.78 -22.29 2.11
C PRO A 246 13.86 -23.11 1.20
N VAL A 247 12.83 -23.76 1.76
CA VAL A 247 11.84 -24.52 0.98
C VAL A 247 11.00 -23.61 0.09
N MET A 248 10.69 -22.41 0.58
CA MET A 248 9.97 -21.40 -0.21
C MET A 248 10.84 -20.91 -1.36
N VAL A 249 12.14 -20.68 -1.11
CA VAL A 249 13.12 -20.28 -2.13
C VAL A 249 13.19 -21.30 -3.25
N ASP A 250 13.38 -22.59 -2.93
CA ASP A 250 13.47 -23.67 -3.91
C ASP A 250 12.21 -23.74 -4.79
N ALA A 251 11.02 -23.71 -4.17
CA ALA A 251 9.76 -23.77 -4.90
C ALA A 251 9.54 -22.55 -5.81
N VAL A 252 9.86 -21.34 -5.33
CA VAL A 252 9.78 -20.13 -6.16
C VAL A 252 10.79 -20.20 -7.31
N PHE A 253 12.01 -20.67 -7.06
CA PHE A 253 13.02 -20.85 -8.09
C PHE A 253 12.56 -21.80 -9.21
N ASP A 254 11.93 -22.93 -8.86
CA ASP A 254 11.32 -23.84 -9.83
C ASP A 254 10.28 -23.11 -10.68
N HIS A 255 9.36 -22.36 -10.06
CA HIS A 255 8.34 -21.60 -10.80
C HIS A 255 8.92 -20.52 -11.75
N LEU A 256 10.09 -19.97 -11.45
CA LEU A 256 10.75 -18.97 -12.29
C LEU A 256 11.48 -19.61 -13.47
N THR A 257 11.94 -20.86 -13.35
CA THR A 257 12.78 -21.53 -14.36
C THR A 257 12.02 -22.45 -15.31
N TYR A 258 10.79 -22.87 -14.95
CA TYR A 258 9.85 -23.56 -15.84
C TYR A 258 8.83 -22.61 -16.50
#